data_AF-E2BBD5-F1
#
_entry.id   AF-E2BBD5-F1
#
_cell.length_a   1.000
_cell.length_b   1.000
_cell.length_c   1.000
_cell.angle_alpha   90.00
_cell.angle_beta   90.00
_cell.angle_gamma   90.00
#
_symmetry.space_group_name_H-M   'P 1'
#
loop_
_entity.id
_entity.type
_entity.pdbx_description
1 polymer ?
#
loop_
_entity_poly.entity_id
_entity_poly.type
_entity_poly.pdbx_seq_one_letter_code
_entity_poly.pdbx_strand_id
1 'polypeptide(L)' 'NVYATIPANLEDLRKCILHQVNLISSEMRRNVLNEFHLRLGHCQAADGRQFEYL' A
#
# COMPACT_ATOMS: atom_id res chain seq x y z
N ASN A 1 6.92 0.54 9.15
CA ASN A 1 6.91 1.90 8.60
C ASN A 1 8.31 2.25 8.10
N VAL A 2 8.47 2.63 6.82
CA VAL A 2 9.78 2.99 6.21
C VAL A 2 10.40 4.21 6.88
N TYR A 3 9.57 5.14 7.36
CA TYR A 3 9.98 6.38 8.04
C TYR A 3 9.74 6.34 9.55
N ALA A 4 9.66 5.15 10.15
CA ALA A 4 9.64 5.04 11.62
C ALA A 4 10.85 5.70 12.26
N THR A 5 11.98 5.65 11.55
CA THR A 5 13.18 6.42 11.81
C THR A 5 13.54 7.19 10.54
N ILE A 6 14.10 8.40 10.67
CA ILE A 6 14.61 9.15 9.53
C ILE A 6 15.87 8.43 9.04
N PRO A 7 15.92 7.90 7.81
CA PRO A 7 17.10 7.22 7.30
C PRO A 7 18.24 8.21 7.09
N ALA A 8 19.45 7.86 7.50
CA ALA A 8 20.61 8.76 7.43
C ALA A 8 21.16 8.94 6.01
N ASN A 9 20.92 7.98 5.12
CA ASN A 9 21.40 7.97 3.74
C ASN A 9 20.55 7.02 2.86
N LEU A 10 20.87 6.96 1.57
CA LEU A 10 20.15 6.15 0.59
C LEU A 10 20.25 4.63 0.85
N GLU A 11 21.39 4.14 1.36
CA GLU A 11 21.55 2.72 1.67
C GLU A 11 20.68 2.29 2.86
N ASP A 12 20.58 3.14 3.87
CA ASP A 12 19.69 2.91 5.01
C ASP A 12 18.22 2.96 4.59
N LEU A 13 17.84 3.93 3.73
CA LEU A 13 16.50 3.98 3.15
C LEU A 13 16.18 2.70 2.37
N ARG A 14 17.12 2.21 1.54
CA ARG A 14 16.96 0.97 0.78
C ARG A 14 16.73 -0.22 1.70
N LYS A 15 17.50 -0.35 2.79
CA LYS A 15 17.33 -1.42 3.79
C LYS A 15 15.96 -1.34 4.46
N CYS A 16 15.52 -0.14 4.85
CA CYS A 16 14.21 0.09 5.43
C CYS A 16 13.09 -0.33 4.48
N ILE A 17 13.15 0.05 3.20
CA ILE A 17 12.17 -0.35 2.18
C ILE A 17 12.13 -1.88 2.03
N LEU A 18 13.29 -2.51 1.84
CA LEU A 18 13.38 -3.97 1.66
C LEU A 18 12.84 -4.71 2.87
N HIS A 19 13.17 -4.25 4.08
CA HIS A 19 12.64 -4.82 5.30
C HIS A 19 11.11 -4.74 5.34
N GLN A 20 10.52 -3.57 5.03
CA GLN A 20 9.06 -3.42 5.01
C GLN A 20 8.39 -4.27 3.93
N VAL A 21 8.97 -4.36 2.73
CA VAL A 21 8.47 -5.24 1.66
C VAL A 21 8.46 -6.70 2.11
N ASN A 22 9.51 -7.14 2.80
CA ASN A 22 9.59 -8.51 3.31
C ASN A 22 8.58 -8.82 4.43
N LEU A 23 8.05 -7.80 5.11
CA LEU A 23 6.97 -7.97 6.09
C LEU A 23 5.59 -8.13 5.45
N ILE A 24 5.46 -7.87 4.14
CA ILE A 24 4.18 -8.03 3.43
C ILE A 24 3.87 -9.53 3.30
N SER A 25 2.86 -9.98 4.06
CA SER A 25 2.46 -11.38 4.05
C SER A 25 1.79 -11.78 2.72
N SER A 26 1.73 -13.08 2.46
CA SER A 26 0.93 -13.62 1.35
C SER A 26 -0.55 -13.29 1.49
N GLU A 27 -1.07 -13.23 2.73
CA GLU A 27 -2.43 -12.83 3.02
C GLU A 27 -2.70 -11.37 2.66
N MET A 28 -1.83 -10.45 3.06
CA MET A 28 -1.95 -9.03 2.69
C MET A 28 -2.00 -8.85 1.16
N ARG A 29 -1.15 -9.59 0.42
CA ARG A 29 -1.17 -9.59 -1.05
C ARG A 29 -2.49 -10.08 -1.61
N ARG A 30 -3.05 -11.16 -1.07
CA ARG A 30 -4.38 -11.66 -1.49
C ARG A 30 -5.48 -10.66 -1.19
N ASN A 31 -5.45 -10.02 -0.02
CA ASN A 31 -6.45 -9.04 0.38
C ASN A 31 -6.49 -7.86 -0.60
N VAL A 32 -5.32 -7.33 -1.00
CA VAL A 32 -5.22 -6.27 -2.02
C VAL A 32 -5.81 -6.70 -3.36
N LEU A 33 -5.50 -7.92 -3.82
CA LEU A 33 -6.06 -8.43 -5.08
C LEU A 33 -7.59 -8.57 -5.02
N ASN A 34 -8.12 -9.05 -3.90
CA ASN A 34 -9.56 -9.20 -3.71
C ASN A 34 -10.27 -7.83 -3.62
N GLU A 35 -9.64 -6.85 -2.98
CA GLU A 35 -10.20 -5.51 -2.78
C GLU A 35 -10.20 -4.66 -4.06
N PHE A 36 -9.36 -5.00 -5.04
CA PHE A 36 -9.25 -4.26 -6.30
C PHE A 36 -10.60 -4.09 -7.02
N HIS A 37 -11.36 -5.18 -7.17
CA HIS A 37 -12.66 -5.13 -7.86
C HIS A 37 -13.71 -4.33 -7.08
N LEU A 38 -13.68 -4.39 -5.74
CA LEU A 38 -14.55 -3.60 -4.88
C LEU A 38 -14.28 -2.10 -5.06
N ARG A 39 -13.01 -1.70 -5.00
CA ARG A 39 -12.58 -0.30 -5.21
C ARG A 39 -12.88 0.18 -6.62
N LEU A 40 -12.76 -0.69 -7.63
CA LEU A 40 -13.17 -0.37 -8.99
C LEU A 40 -14.67 -0.06 -9.07
N GLY A 41 -15.51 -0.85 -8.39
CA GLY A 41 -16.95 -0.58 -8.30
C GLY A 41 -17.26 0.75 -7.60
N HIS A 42 -16.57 1.07 -6.51
CA HIS A 42 -16.71 2.37 -5.83
C HIS A 42 -16.30 3.54 -6.74
N CYS A 43 -15.20 3.39 -7.48
CA CYS A 43 -14.75 4.36 -8.47
C CYS A 43 -15.82 4.63 -9.53
N GLN A 44 -16.43 3.57 -10.06
CA GLN A 44 -17.52 3.68 -11.04
C GLN A 44 -18.74 4.39 -10.46
N ALA A 45 -19.15 4.05 -9.23
CA ALA A 45 -20.27 4.70 -8.56
C ALA A 45 -20.01 6.19 -8.24
N ALA A 46 -18.74 6.58 -8.08
CA ALA A 46 -18.33 7.95 -7.83
C ALA A 46 -18.06 8.77 -9.12
N ASP A 47 -18.41 8.26 -10.30
CA ASP A 47 -18.06 8.85 -11.61
C ASP A 47 -16.54 9.12 -11.75
N GLY A 48 -15.71 8.24 -11.20
CA GLY A 48 -14.26 8.39 -11.22
C GLY A 48 -13.69 9.40 -10.21
N ARG A 49 -14.52 10.03 -9.36
CA ARG A 49 -14.04 10.89 -8.27
C ARG A 49 -13.42 10.07 -7.14
N GLN A 50 -12.60 10.72 -6.31
CA GLN A 50 -12.01 10.08 -5.11
C GLN A 50 -13.10 9.56 -4.17
N PHE A 51 -12.94 8.33 -3.69
CA PHE A 51 -13.95 7.58 -2.94
C PHE A 51 -13.43 6.99 -1.63
N GLU A 52 -12.23 7.39 -1.17
CA GLU A 52 -11.61 6.87 0.07
C GLU A 52 -12.28 7.34 1.37
N TYR A 53 -13.23 8.27 1.27
CA TYR A 53 -13.99 8.82 2.41
C TYR A 53 -15.51 8.63 2.26
N LEU A 54 -15.94 7.71 1.40
CA LEU A 54 -17.35 7.32 1.23
C LEU A 54 -17.71 6.12 2.12
#